data_AF-A0AB36K3B0-F1
#
_entry.id   AF-A0AB36K3B0-F1
#
_cell.length_a   1.000
_cell.length_b   1.000
_cell.length_c   1.000
_cell.angle_alpha   90.00
_cell.angle_beta   90.00
_cell.angle_gamma   90.00
#
_symmetry.space_group_name_H-M   'P 1'
#
loop_
_entity.id
_entity.type
_entity.pdbx_description
1 polymer ?
#
loop_
_entity_poly.entity_id
_entity_poly.type
_entity_poly.pdbx_seq_one_letter_code
_entity_poly.pdbx_strand_id
1 'polypeptide(L)'
;MAAEKLTRGRLAQIIVMLTLLVVAFFWRTLVYTPGLTIIDCEGERGFCGTSQSQQAIAFSWRKEQNSVIFSATSDQKPHLAYWGEEGNKQIEISDQQDRDGEKITLTWQWKTQDLPRDAMSFNLVFDQYQFKFNYPKSE
;
A
#
# COMPACT_ATOMS: atom_id res chain seq x y z
N MET A 1 -0.03 -8.62 54.20
CA MET A 1 0.99 -7.56 54.20
C MET A 1 0.25 -6.24 54.19
N ALA A 2 0.47 -5.37 55.19
CA ALA A 2 -0.26 -4.13 55.35
C ALA A 2 -0.13 -3.30 54.07
N ALA A 3 -1.25 -3.04 53.40
CA ALA A 3 -1.32 -2.01 52.36
C ALA A 3 -0.99 -0.68 53.06
N GLU A 4 0.29 -0.30 52.94
CA GLU A 4 0.86 0.89 53.54
C GLU A 4 -0.07 2.07 53.22
N LYS A 5 -0.52 2.81 54.24
CA LYS A 5 -1.34 4.01 54.05
C LYS A 5 -0.56 4.96 53.15
N LEU A 6 -0.82 4.93 51.84
CA LEU A 6 -0.29 5.94 50.92
C LEU A 6 -0.75 7.29 51.47
N THR A 7 0.20 8.07 51.98
CA THR A 7 -0.05 9.45 52.36
C THR A 7 -0.58 10.15 51.11
N ARG A 8 -1.73 10.84 51.23
CA ARG A 8 -2.48 11.42 50.09
C ARG A 8 -1.58 12.18 49.10
N GLY A 9 -0.51 12.82 49.59
CA GLY A 9 0.47 13.52 48.75
C GLY A 9 1.26 12.62 47.80
N ARG A 10 1.70 11.43 48.24
CA ARG A 10 2.46 10.49 47.38
C ARG A 10 1.56 9.87 46.30
N LEU A 11 0.29 9.63 46.62
CA LEU A 11 -0.69 9.13 45.66
C LEU A 11 -1.00 10.17 44.57
N ALA A 12 -1.15 11.44 44.93
CA ALA A 12 -1.37 12.52 43.96
C ALA A 12 -0.19 12.66 42.98
N GLN A 13 1.05 12.57 43.48
CA GLN A 13 2.25 12.64 42.66
C GLN A 13 2.31 11.50 41.62
N ILE A 14 1.98 10.26 42.04
CA ILE A 14 1.96 9.10 41.14
C ILE A 14 0.89 9.29 40.07
N ILE A 15 -0.31 9.76 40.42
CA ILE A 15 -1.39 10.00 39.47
C ILE A 15 -0.97 11.05 38.43
N VAL A 16 -0.38 12.17 38.85
CA VAL A 16 0.11 13.21 37.94
C VAL A 16 1.15 12.63 36.97
N MET A 17 2.13 11.87 37.48
CA MET A 17 3.13 11.21 36.63
C MET A 17 2.51 10.21 35.63
N LEU A 18 1.55 9.40 36.08
CA LEU A 18 0.83 8.46 35.21
C LEU A 18 0.05 9.19 34.12
N THR A 19 -0.65 10.27 34.46
CA THR A 19 -1.42 11.03 33.46
C THR A 19 -0.55 11.67 32.40
N LEU A 20 0.63 12.21 32.77
CA LEU A 20 1.58 12.77 31.80
C LEU A 20 2.10 11.69 30.83
N LEU A 21 2.43 10.52 31.35
CA LEU A 21 2.88 9.39 30.52
C LEU A 21 1.79 8.92 29.56
N VAL A 22 0.55 8.84 30.04
CA VAL A 22 -0.60 8.44 29.22
C VAL A 22 -0.86 9.45 28.11
N VAL A 23 -0.85 10.75 28.41
CA VAL A 23 -1.02 11.81 27.39
C VAL A 23 0.11 11.77 26.35
N ALA A 24 1.36 11.64 26.77
CA ALA A 24 2.51 11.55 25.87
C ALA A 24 2.45 10.28 24.99
N PHE A 25 2.01 9.16 25.56
CA PHE A 25 1.80 7.91 24.83
C PHE A 25 0.72 8.07 23.76
N PHE A 26 -0.47 8.57 24.13
CA PHE A 26 -1.55 8.83 23.18
C PHE A 26 -1.14 9.83 22.10
N TRP A 27 -0.39 10.89 22.44
CA TRP A 27 0.15 11.81 21.45
C TRP A 27 1.06 11.09 20.45
N ARG A 28 1.96 10.22 20.91
CA ARG A 28 2.85 9.47 20.01
C ARG A 28 2.08 8.45 19.16
N THR A 29 1.08 7.79 19.72
CA THR A 29 0.26 6.78 19.03
C THR A 29 -0.67 7.42 17.99
N LEU A 30 -1.31 8.55 18.30
CA LEU A 30 -2.17 9.26 17.34
C LEU A 30 -1.37 9.91 16.20
N VAL A 31 -0.14 10.37 16.47
CA VAL A 31 0.77 10.91 15.45
C VAL A 31 1.39 9.79 14.60
N TYR A 32 1.37 8.53 15.07
CA TYR A 32 1.79 7.39 14.26
C TYR A 32 0.64 7.00 13.32
N THR A 33 0.44 7.77 12.25
CA THR A 33 -0.29 7.29 11.08
C THR A 33 0.55 6.14 10.49
N PRO A 34 0.06 4.89 10.44
CA PRO A 34 0.65 3.89 9.57
C PRO A 34 0.39 4.34 8.13
N GLY A 35 1.26 5.22 7.63
CA GLY A 35 1.24 5.62 6.24
C GLY A 35 1.57 4.40 5.41
N LEU A 36 0.79 4.13 4.37
CA LEU A 36 1.19 3.15 3.38
C LEU A 36 2.58 3.55 2.88
N THR A 37 3.51 2.61 2.90
CA THR A 37 4.85 2.86 2.35
C THR A 37 4.71 2.86 0.84
N ILE A 38 4.88 4.02 0.22
CA ILE A 38 4.76 4.18 -1.22
C ILE A 38 6.09 3.77 -1.87
N ILE A 39 6.01 2.89 -2.87
CA ILE A 39 7.12 2.37 -3.66
C ILE A 39 6.87 2.80 -5.10
N ASP A 40 7.71 3.69 -5.62
CA ASP A 40 7.63 4.13 -7.01
C ASP A 40 8.31 3.11 -7.94
N CYS A 41 7.56 2.63 -8.92
CA CYS A 41 7.98 1.67 -9.93
C CYS A 41 8.05 2.38 -11.29
N GLU A 42 9.26 2.52 -11.82
CA GLU A 42 9.52 3.13 -13.12
C GLU A 42 9.85 2.09 -14.20
N GLY A 43 9.38 2.35 -15.42
CA GLY A 43 9.66 1.54 -16.60
C GLY A 43 8.42 0.86 -17.20
N GLU A 44 8.60 0.27 -18.38
CA GLU A 44 7.55 -0.46 -19.08
C GLU A 44 7.41 -1.90 -18.59
N ARG A 45 8.52 -2.51 -18.13
CA ARG A 45 8.56 -3.89 -17.65
C ARG A 45 9.72 -4.07 -16.70
N GLY A 46 9.57 -4.93 -15.70
CA GLY A 46 10.64 -5.23 -14.76
C GLY A 46 10.14 -5.85 -13.47
N PHE A 47 11.00 -5.80 -12.45
CA PHE A 47 10.64 -6.18 -11.09
C PHE A 47 10.60 -4.91 -10.25
N CYS A 48 9.50 -4.69 -9.55
CA CYS A 48 9.37 -3.62 -8.58
C CYS A 48 9.39 -4.19 -7.17
N GLY A 49 10.32 -3.70 -6.35
CA GLY A 49 10.50 -4.12 -4.97
C GLY A 49 11.52 -3.23 -4.31
N THR A 50 11.50 -3.18 -2.99
CA THR A 50 12.51 -2.51 -2.18
C THR A 50 13.28 -3.56 -1.39
N SER A 51 14.45 -3.23 -0.85
CA SER A 51 15.12 -4.07 0.15
C SER A 51 14.29 -4.24 1.43
N GLN A 52 13.29 -3.39 1.66
CA GLN A 52 12.40 -3.41 2.83
C GLN A 52 11.09 -4.20 2.57
N SER A 53 10.63 -4.28 1.33
CA SER A 53 9.45 -5.07 0.94
C SER A 53 9.91 -6.47 0.54
N GLN A 54 9.50 -7.48 1.29
CA GLN A 54 9.85 -8.89 1.01
C GLN A 54 9.22 -9.45 -0.29
N GLN A 55 8.47 -8.64 -1.04
CA GLN A 55 7.73 -9.05 -2.22
C GLN A 55 8.22 -8.26 -3.43
N ALA A 56 8.91 -8.93 -4.36
CA ALA A 56 9.29 -8.36 -5.64
C ALA A 56 8.18 -8.66 -6.66
N ILE A 57 7.46 -7.63 -7.08
CA ILE A 57 6.36 -7.73 -8.05
C ILE A 57 6.95 -7.64 -9.45
N ALA A 58 6.78 -8.67 -10.27
CA ALA A 58 7.08 -8.54 -11.69
C ALA A 58 5.94 -7.81 -12.37
N PHE A 59 6.22 -6.81 -13.18
CA PHE A 59 5.19 -6.05 -13.88
C PHE A 59 5.55 -5.83 -15.35
N SER A 60 4.52 -5.67 -16.17
CA SER A 60 4.68 -5.30 -17.58
C SER A 60 3.49 -4.50 -18.09
N TRP A 61 3.80 -3.48 -18.88
CA TRP A 61 2.87 -2.69 -19.65
C TRP A 61 2.88 -3.16 -21.10
N ARG A 62 1.71 -3.28 -21.71
CA ARG A 62 1.53 -3.52 -23.15
C ARG A 62 0.50 -2.54 -23.68
N LYS A 63 0.85 -1.86 -24.79
CA LYS A 63 -0.05 -0.96 -25.51
C LYS A 63 -0.49 -1.63 -26.80
N GLU A 64 -1.80 -1.80 -26.94
CA GLU A 64 -2.45 -2.21 -28.18
C GLU A 64 -3.15 -1.00 -28.83
N GLN A 65 -3.61 -1.16 -30.07
CA GLN A 65 -4.16 -0.06 -30.89
C GLN A 65 -5.24 0.78 -30.19
N ASN A 66 -6.06 0.18 -29.32
CA ASN A 66 -7.10 0.88 -28.57
C ASN A 66 -7.17 0.47 -27.09
N SER A 67 -6.19 -0.30 -26.61
CA SER A 67 -6.20 -0.84 -25.24
C SER A 67 -4.83 -0.72 -24.59
N VAL A 68 -4.83 -0.45 -23.30
CA VAL A 68 -3.67 -0.54 -22.41
C VAL A 68 -3.86 -1.77 -21.55
N ILE A 69 -2.86 -2.63 -21.52
CA ILE A 69 -2.83 -3.84 -20.72
C ILE A 69 -1.69 -3.71 -19.70
N PHE A 70 -2.01 -3.91 -18.43
CA PHE A 70 -1.04 -4.01 -17.35
C PHE A 70 -1.12 -5.40 -16.75
N SER A 71 0.01 -6.06 -16.60
CA SER A 71 0.11 -7.36 -15.94
C SER A 71 1.07 -7.27 -14.76
N ALA A 72 0.63 -7.72 -13.60
CA ALA A 72 1.46 -7.83 -12.40
C ALA A 72 1.44 -9.27 -11.88
N THR A 73 2.62 -9.81 -11.60
CA THR A 73 2.81 -11.14 -11.03
C THR A 73 3.38 -11.02 -9.63
N SER A 74 2.69 -11.61 -8.66
CA SER A 74 3.03 -11.56 -7.24
C SER A 74 2.66 -12.88 -6.55
N ASP A 75 3.27 -13.15 -5.41
CA ASP A 75 2.96 -14.30 -4.56
C ASP A 75 1.62 -14.10 -3.81
N GLN A 76 1.15 -12.85 -3.73
CA GLN A 76 -0.09 -12.47 -3.05
C GLN A 76 -1.02 -11.68 -3.98
N LYS A 77 -2.31 -11.68 -3.67
CA LYS A 77 -3.31 -10.86 -4.35
C LYS A 77 -3.35 -9.46 -3.70
N PRO A 78 -3.28 -8.35 -4.48
CA PRO A 78 -3.42 -7.01 -3.93
C PRO A 78 -4.82 -6.81 -3.34
N HIS A 79 -4.90 -6.08 -2.25
CA HIS A 79 -6.17 -5.71 -1.61
C HIS A 79 -6.90 -4.63 -2.42
N LEU A 80 -6.15 -3.76 -3.09
CA LEU A 80 -6.68 -2.63 -3.86
C LEU A 80 -5.86 -2.41 -5.14
N ALA A 81 -6.56 -2.04 -6.19
CA ALA A 81 -6.00 -1.62 -7.48
C ALA A 81 -6.77 -0.39 -7.99
N TYR A 82 -6.07 0.73 -8.24
CA TYR A 82 -6.71 1.98 -8.65
C TYR A 82 -5.77 2.91 -9.42
N TRP A 83 -6.34 3.87 -10.15
CA TRP A 83 -5.58 4.90 -10.87
C TRP A 83 -5.50 6.20 -10.07
N GLY A 84 -4.38 6.93 -10.17
CA GLY A 84 -4.21 8.26 -9.59
C GLY A 84 -4.08 8.29 -8.07
N GLU A 85 -4.14 9.48 -7.46
CA GLU A 85 -3.99 9.66 -6.00
C GLU A 85 -5.30 9.40 -5.22
N GLU A 86 -6.45 9.50 -5.89
CA GLU A 86 -7.77 9.39 -5.27
C GLU A 86 -8.57 8.19 -5.82
N GLY A 87 -8.20 7.00 -5.35
CA GLY A 87 -9.13 6.02 -4.80
C GLY A 87 -10.32 5.49 -5.61
N ASN A 88 -10.42 5.68 -6.93
CA ASN A 88 -11.49 5.03 -7.69
C ASN A 88 -11.10 3.58 -8.03
N LYS A 89 -11.59 2.64 -7.20
CA LYS A 89 -11.33 1.19 -7.30
C LYS A 89 -11.65 0.69 -8.71
N GLN A 90 -10.69 0.02 -9.34
CA GLN A 90 -10.87 -0.53 -10.69
C GLN A 90 -11.25 -2.01 -10.63
N ILE A 91 -12.10 -2.42 -11.57
CA ILE A 91 -12.62 -3.78 -11.70
C ILE A 91 -11.53 -4.67 -12.31
N GLU A 92 -11.23 -5.77 -11.63
CA GLU A 92 -10.31 -6.84 -12.04
C GLU A 92 -10.88 -7.57 -13.27
N ILE A 93 -10.11 -7.68 -14.37
CA ILE A 93 -10.63 -8.23 -15.64
C ILE A 93 -10.17 -9.67 -15.90
N SER A 94 -9.11 -10.17 -15.26
CA SER A 94 -8.78 -11.59 -15.39
C SER A 94 -7.81 -12.07 -14.30
N ASP A 95 -8.24 -13.06 -13.52
CA ASP A 95 -7.39 -13.91 -12.70
C ASP A 95 -6.93 -15.08 -13.58
N GLN A 96 -5.74 -14.97 -14.17
CA GLN A 96 -5.09 -16.13 -14.77
C GLN A 96 -4.12 -16.70 -13.74
N GLN A 97 -4.65 -17.57 -12.90
CA GLN A 97 -3.85 -18.42 -12.03
C GLN A 97 -3.03 -19.35 -12.92
N ASP A 98 -1.70 -19.14 -12.96
CA ASP A 98 -0.81 -20.07 -13.64
C ASP A 98 -0.83 -21.41 -12.88
N ARG A 99 -0.87 -22.51 -13.63
CA ARG A 99 -1.02 -23.88 -13.14
C ARG A 99 0.33 -24.44 -12.67
N ASP A 100 1.11 -23.62 -11.97
CA ASP A 100 2.43 -24.00 -11.44
C ASP A 100 2.71 -23.29 -10.10
N GLY A 101 1.89 -23.63 -9.10
CA GLY A 101 2.34 -23.76 -7.72
C GLY A 101 2.58 -22.53 -6.82
N GLU A 102 2.90 -21.32 -7.30
CA GLU A 102 3.32 -20.26 -6.34
C GLU A 102 3.01 -18.80 -6.69
N LYS A 103 2.80 -18.43 -7.97
CA LYS A 103 2.66 -17.02 -8.38
C LYS A 103 1.35 -16.71 -9.09
N ILE A 104 0.68 -15.65 -8.63
CA ILE A 104 -0.58 -15.14 -9.18
C ILE A 104 -0.25 -14.04 -10.18
N THR A 105 -0.76 -14.16 -11.41
CA THR A 105 -0.64 -13.10 -12.42
C THR A 105 -1.99 -12.45 -12.65
N LEU A 106 -2.05 -11.16 -12.37
CA LEU A 106 -3.24 -10.33 -12.54
C LEU A 106 -3.06 -9.45 -13.76
N THR A 107 -4.07 -9.43 -14.62
CA THR A 107 -4.06 -8.59 -15.82
C THR A 107 -5.25 -7.66 -15.82
N TRP A 108 -4.95 -6.37 -16.01
CA TRP A 108 -5.92 -5.32 -16.19
C TRP A 108 -5.84 -4.79 -17.61
N GLN A 109 -7.01 -4.55 -18.21
CA GLN A 109 -7.11 -4.03 -19.58
C GLN A 109 -8.08 -2.87 -19.60
N TRP A 110 -7.64 -1.73 -20.12
CA TRP A 110 -8.46 -0.53 -20.25
C TRP A 110 -8.43 -0.05 -21.69
N LYS A 111 -9.52 0.56 -22.18
CA LYS A 111 -9.47 1.24 -23.48
C LYS A 111 -8.75 2.57 -23.31
N THR A 112 -7.94 2.96 -24.29
CA THR A 112 -7.16 4.21 -24.25
C THR A 112 -8.02 5.45 -23.96
N GLN A 113 -9.24 5.47 -24.49
CA GLN A 113 -10.24 6.53 -24.30
C GLN A 113 -10.81 6.62 -22.87
N ASP A 114 -10.76 5.53 -22.11
CA ASP A 114 -11.37 5.42 -20.77
C ASP A 114 -10.31 5.66 -19.67
N LEU A 115 -9.03 5.83 -20.03
CA LEU A 115 -7.98 6.17 -19.06
C LEU A 115 -8.17 7.61 -18.53
N PRO A 116 -7.96 7.83 -17.23
CA PRO A 116 -8.04 9.17 -16.68
C PRO A 116 -6.95 10.05 -17.29
N ARG A 117 -7.32 11.25 -17.75
CA ARG A 117 -6.40 12.19 -18.43
C ARG A 117 -5.18 12.58 -17.60
N ASP A 118 -5.33 12.59 -16.27
CA ASP A 118 -4.29 12.99 -15.32
C ASP A 118 -3.70 11.81 -14.53
N ALA A 119 -4.20 10.58 -14.72
CA ALA A 119 -3.70 9.43 -13.97
C ALA A 119 -2.38 8.91 -14.57
N MET A 120 -1.28 9.54 -14.15
CA MET A 120 0.07 9.16 -14.57
C MET A 120 0.57 7.87 -13.91
N SER A 121 -0.20 7.29 -12.97
CA SER A 121 0.21 6.10 -12.25
C SER A 121 -0.94 5.19 -11.87
N PHE A 122 -0.67 3.89 -11.94
CA PHE A 122 -1.54 2.83 -11.46
C PHE A 122 -0.99 2.30 -10.15
N ASN A 123 -1.82 2.24 -9.11
CA ASN A 123 -1.45 1.88 -7.76
C ASN A 123 -1.98 0.50 -7.41
N LEU A 124 -1.11 -0.35 -6.89
CA LEU A 124 -1.46 -1.63 -6.26
C LEU A 124 -1.11 -1.59 -4.78
N VAL A 125 -2.02 -2.05 -3.92
CA VAL A 125 -1.79 -2.11 -2.47
C VAL A 125 -1.70 -3.56 -2.02
N PHE A 126 -0.56 -3.90 -1.42
CA PHE A 126 -0.31 -5.19 -0.77
C PHE A 126 0.00 -4.91 0.69
N ASP A 127 -0.83 -5.42 1.60
CA ASP A 127 -0.74 -5.17 3.05
C ASP A 127 -0.55 -3.67 3.40
N GLN A 128 0.68 -3.27 3.72
CA GLN A 128 1.08 -1.91 4.12
C GLN A 128 1.89 -1.15 3.06
N TYR A 129 2.12 -1.77 1.89
CA TYR A 129 2.89 -1.22 0.80
C TYR A 129 1.98 -0.82 -0.36
N GLN A 130 2.18 0.40 -0.87
CA GLN A 130 1.54 0.90 -2.07
C GLN A 130 2.59 0.96 -3.18
N PHE A 131 2.45 0.12 -4.20
CA PHE A 131 3.30 0.13 -5.39
C PHE A 131 2.67 1.03 -6.44
N LYS A 132 3.39 2.07 -6.83
CA LYS A 132 2.97 3.09 -7.79
C LYS A 132 3.67 2.85 -9.12
N PHE A 133 2.96 2.34 -10.10
CA PHE A 133 3.47 2.05 -11.43
C PHE A 133 3.19 3.23 -12.35
N ASN A 134 4.24 3.92 -12.80
CA ASN A 134 4.08 5.02 -13.74
C ASN A 134 3.66 4.48 -15.11
N TYR A 135 2.60 5.04 -15.67
CA TYR A 135 2.17 4.70 -17.02
C TYR A 135 3.18 5.26 -18.03
N PRO A 136 3.76 4.43 -18.92
CA PRO A 136 4.72 4.91 -19.90
C PRO A 136 4.04 5.90 -20.84
N LYS A 137 4.49 7.16 -20.81
CA LYS A 137 4.10 8.16 -21.80
C LYS A 137 4.70 7.72 -23.13
N SER A 138 3.88 7.60 -24.18
CA SER A 138 4.44 7.48 -25.52
C SER A 138 5.12 8.80 -25.86
N GLU A 139 6.44 8.75 -26.05
CA GLU A 139 7.22 9.83 -26.67
C GLU A 139 6.66 10.19 -28.06
#